data_AF-A0A0G1JWF6-F1
#
_entry.id   AF-A0A0G1JWF6-F1
#
_cell.length_a   1.000
_cell.length_b   1.000
_cell.length_c   1.000
_cell.angle_alpha   90.00
_cell.angle_beta   90.00
_cell.angle_gamma   90.00
#
_symmetry.space_group_name_H-M   'P 1'
#
loop_
_entity.id
_entity.type
_entity.pdbx_description
1 polymer ?
#
loop_
_entity_poly.entity_id
_entity_poly.type
_entity_poly.pdbx_seq_one_letter_code
_entity_poly.pdbx_strand_id
1 'polypeptide(L)'
;MRFKIDLNPHFKQALALMEQGDRHVFVTGKAGTGKSTLLQVFRERAKKSLVVLAPTGVAAVNVKGQTIHSFFRFKPDITPASVKDVAVHAKDRETYKKLQ
;
A
#
# COMPACT_ATOMS: atom_id res chain seq x y z
N MET A 1 9.50 -4.07 20.55
CA MET A 1 10.07 -5.43 20.35
C MET A 1 10.58 -5.55 18.93
N ARG A 2 11.87 -5.83 18.73
CA ARG A 2 12.46 -6.01 17.40
C ARG A 2 12.45 -7.51 17.11
N PHE A 3 11.41 -8.00 16.43
CA PHE A 3 11.32 -9.41 16.06
C PHE A 3 12.44 -9.74 15.07
N LYS A 4 13.20 -10.80 15.33
CA LYS A 4 14.17 -11.34 14.38
C LYS A 4 13.38 -12.06 13.29
N ILE A 5 13.12 -11.35 12.18
CA ILE A 5 12.37 -11.90 11.05
C ILE A 5 13.30 -12.81 10.26
N ASP A 6 12.93 -14.09 10.12
CA ASP A 6 13.57 -14.98 9.17
C ASP A 6 13.06 -14.66 7.76
N LEU A 7 13.94 -14.05 6.95
CA LEU A 7 13.65 -13.69 5.58
C LEU A 7 13.96 -14.89 4.68
N ASN A 8 12.96 -15.75 4.51
CA ASN A 8 13.04 -16.86 3.57
C ASN A 8 13.26 -16.36 2.11
N PRO A 9 13.69 -17.24 1.19
CA PRO A 9 13.98 -16.84 -0.19
C PRO A 9 12.82 -16.13 -0.90
N HIS A 10 11.57 -16.58 -0.69
CA HIS A 10 10.39 -15.95 -1.30
C HIS A 10 10.13 -14.54 -0.75
N PHE A 11 10.36 -14.32 0.55
CA PHE A 11 10.25 -13.01 1.18
C PHE A 11 11.28 -12.03 0.61
N LYS A 12 12.53 -12.49 0.45
CA LYS A 12 13.61 -11.70 -0.17
C LYS A 12 13.28 -11.36 -1.62
N GLN A 13 12.79 -12.34 -2.39
CA GLN A 13 12.38 -12.14 -3.77
C GLN A 13 11.23 -11.14 -3.88
N ALA A 14 10.21 -11.24 -3.03
CA ALA A 14 9.10 -10.30 -3.02
C ALA A 14 9.57 -8.87 -2.69
N LEU A 15 10.41 -8.70 -1.66
CA LEU A 15 10.98 -7.39 -1.31
C LEU A 15 11.82 -6.80 -2.46
N ALA A 16 12.62 -7.61 -3.13
CA ALA A 16 13.42 -7.17 -4.28
C ALA A 16 12.53 -6.71 -5.44
N LEU A 17 11.50 -7.50 -5.79
CA LEU A 17 10.54 -7.14 -6.84
C LEU A 17 9.75 -5.87 -6.50
N MET A 18 9.36 -5.72 -5.23
CA MET A 18 8.65 -4.54 -4.75
C MET A 18 9.54 -3.29 -4.74
N GLU A 19 10.84 -3.41 -4.49
CA GLU A 19 11.76 -2.26 -4.45
C GLU A 19 12.22 -1.84 -5.85
N GLN A 20 12.72 -2.79 -6.64
CA GLN A 20 13.53 -2.53 -7.85
C GLN A 20 12.74 -2.49 -9.16
N GLY A 21 11.43 -2.75 -9.13
CA GLY A 21 10.62 -2.88 -10.34
C GLY A 21 9.68 -1.70 -10.60
N ASP A 22 9.55 -1.34 -11.87
CA ASP A 22 8.48 -0.47 -12.40
C ASP A 22 7.22 -1.27 -12.78
N ARG A 23 7.16 -2.53 -12.35
CA ARG A 23 6.10 -3.48 -12.68
C ARG A 23 5.16 -3.68 -11.51
N HIS A 24 3.89 -3.96 -11.81
CA HIS A 24 2.91 -4.35 -10.80
C HIS A 24 3.23 -5.75 -10.25
N VAL A 25 3.22 -5.90 -8.93
CA VAL A 25 3.50 -7.16 -8.23
C VAL A 25 2.27 -7.56 -7.43
N PHE A 26 1.79 -8.79 -7.63
CA PHE A 26 0.73 -9.38 -6.82
C PHE A 26 1.32 -10.41 -5.85
N VAL A 27 1.31 -10.09 -4.55
CA VAL A 27 1.79 -10.99 -3.49
C VAL A 27 0.60 -11.65 -2.80
N THR A 28 0.55 -12.98 -2.87
CA THR A 28 -0.50 -13.79 -2.24
C THR A 28 0.09 -14.87 -1.31
N GLY A 29 -0.77 -15.48 -0.50
CA GLY A 29 -0.41 -16.53 0.45
C GLY A 29 -1.52 -16.78 1.46
N LYS A 30 -1.54 -17.99 2.06
CA LYS A 30 -2.54 -18.38 3.08
C LYS A 30 -2.52 -17.47 4.31
N ALA A 31 -3.55 -17.53 5.16
CA ALA A 31 -3.54 -16.85 6.45
C ALA A 31 -2.31 -17.27 7.29
N GLY A 32 -1.74 -16.35 8.07
CA GLY A 32 -0.56 -16.64 8.90
C GLY A 32 0.79 -16.69 8.17
N THR A 33 0.84 -16.50 6.85
CA THR A 33 2.10 -16.55 6.05
C THR A 33 2.97 -15.29 6.12
N GLY A 34 2.67 -14.34 7.02
CA GLY A 34 3.51 -13.17 7.23
C GLY A 34 3.35 -12.03 6.22
N LYS A 35 2.30 -11.99 5.38
CA LYS A 35 2.07 -10.91 4.40
C LYS A 35 2.09 -9.50 5.00
N SER A 36 1.45 -9.30 6.16
CA SER A 36 1.48 -8.00 6.86
C SER A 36 2.89 -7.67 7.37
N THR A 37 3.66 -8.69 7.77
CA THR A 37 5.08 -8.55 8.14
C THR A 37 5.93 -8.16 6.94
N LEU A 38 5.68 -8.74 5.75
CA LEU A 38 6.35 -8.34 4.50
C LEU A 38 6.11 -6.86 4.21
N LEU A 39 4.86 -6.43 4.28
CA LEU A 39 4.48 -5.04 4.06
C LEU A 39 5.14 -4.11 5.09
N GLN A 40 5.19 -4.49 6.36
CA GLN A 40 5.87 -3.71 7.39
C GLN A 40 7.38 -3.59 7.11
N VAL A 41 8.06 -4.70 6.80
CA VAL A 41 9.49 -4.70 6.46
C VAL A 41 9.76 -3.83 5.24
N PHE A 42 8.91 -3.91 4.23
CA PHE A 42 9.03 -3.08 3.04
C PHE A 42 8.92 -1.61 3.38
N ARG A 43 7.91 -1.19 4.15
CA ARG A 43 7.76 0.20 4.58
C ARG A 43 8.94 0.75 5.38
N GLU A 44 9.56 -0.09 6.21
CA GLU A 44 10.71 0.32 7.03
C GLU A 44 12.00 0.47 6.22
N ARG A 45 12.09 -0.16 5.05
CA ARG A 45 13.34 -0.26 4.26
C ARG A 45 13.29 0.42 2.90
N ALA A 46 12.09 0.62 2.35
CA ALA A 46 11.91 1.20 1.03
C ALA A 46 12.51 2.60 0.97
N LYS A 47 13.25 2.87 -0.09
CA LYS A 47 13.89 4.18 -0.32
C LYS A 47 12.98 5.15 -1.07
N LYS A 48 11.82 4.68 -1.53
CA LYS A 48 10.82 5.45 -2.28
C LYS A 48 9.67 5.90 -1.40
N SER A 49 9.01 6.98 -1.81
CA SER A 49 7.75 7.42 -1.20
C SER A 49 6.69 6.33 -1.34
N LEU A 50 6.05 5.98 -0.23
CA LEU A 50 5.05 4.91 -0.19
C LEU A 50 3.71 5.41 0.34
N VAL A 51 2.64 5.03 -0.36
CA VAL A 51 1.28 5.09 0.16
C VAL A 51 0.78 3.67 0.36
N VAL A 52 0.20 3.40 1.53
CA VAL A 52 -0.35 2.09 1.88
C VAL A 52 -1.85 2.22 2.01
N LEU A 53 -2.56 1.51 1.14
CA LEU A 53 -4.01 1.53 1.06
C LEU A 53 -4.61 0.16 1.40
N ALA A 54 -5.81 0.16 1.95
CA ALA A 54 -6.59 -1.04 2.22
C ALA A 54 -8.07 -0.85 1.87
N PRO A 55 -8.85 -1.93 1.65
CA PRO A 55 -10.26 -1.82 1.28
C PRO A 55 -11.17 -1.48 2.47
N THR A 56 -10.81 -1.87 3.70
CA THR A 56 -11.63 -1.66 4.91
C THR A 56 -10.88 -0.90 5.99
N GLY A 57 -11.62 -0.26 6.90
CA GLY A 57 -11.04 0.52 8.01
C GLY A 57 -10.15 -0.32 8.93
N VAL A 58 -10.61 -1.51 9.33
CA VAL A 58 -9.83 -2.42 10.19
C VAL A 58 -8.53 -2.84 9.50
N ALA A 59 -8.57 -3.15 8.20
CA ALA A 59 -7.37 -3.50 7.45
C ALA A 59 -6.40 -2.32 7.35
N ALA A 60 -6.92 -1.10 7.10
CA ALA A 60 -6.11 0.12 7.03
C ALA A 60 -5.38 0.39 8.36
N VAL A 61 -6.06 0.25 9.49
CA VAL A 61 -5.45 0.40 10.83
C VAL A 61 -4.34 -0.63 11.03
N ASN A 62 -4.59 -1.89 10.71
CA ASN A 62 -3.61 -2.97 10.89
C ASN A 62 -2.33 -2.77 10.09
N VAL A 63 -2.43 -2.16 8.91
CA VAL A 63 -1.27 -1.84 8.06
C VAL A 63 -0.78 -0.40 8.23
N LYS A 64 -1.27 0.35 9.24
CA LYS A 64 -1.01 1.77 9.47
C LYS A 64 -1.06 2.60 8.18
N GLY A 65 -2.12 2.39 7.40
CA GLY A 65 -2.40 3.04 6.12
C GLY A 65 -3.73 3.77 6.15
N GLN A 66 -4.31 3.99 4.97
CA GLN A 66 -5.65 4.57 4.81
C GLN A 66 -6.54 3.67 3.96
N THR A 67 -7.85 3.92 3.99
CA THR A 67 -8.73 3.24 3.04
C THR A 67 -8.58 3.85 1.65
N ILE A 68 -8.83 3.06 0.60
CA ILE A 68 -8.88 3.56 -0.79
C ILE A 68 -9.88 4.72 -0.90
N HIS A 69 -11.05 4.58 -0.26
CA HIS A 69 -12.09 5.61 -0.25
C HIS A 69 -11.63 6.92 0.39
N SER A 70 -11.03 6.85 1.58
CA SER A 70 -10.57 8.05 2.28
C SER A 70 -9.43 8.76 1.56
N PHE A 71 -8.48 7.99 1.00
CA PHE A 71 -7.30 8.54 0.33
C PHE A 71 -7.65 9.24 -0.98
N PHE A 72 -8.53 8.64 -1.80
CA PHE A 72 -8.95 9.22 -3.09
C PHE A 72 -10.26 10.02 -3.01
N ARG A 73 -10.83 10.19 -1.81
CA ARG A 73 -12.13 10.87 -1.59
C ARG A 73 -13.29 10.23 -2.35
N PHE A 74 -13.22 8.92 -2.60
CA PHE A 74 -14.31 8.20 -3.24
C PHE A 74 -15.47 8.02 -2.28
N LYS A 75 -16.67 8.35 -2.76
CA LYS A 75 -17.91 7.96 -2.10
C LYS A 75 -18.13 6.44 -2.26
N PRO A 76 -18.93 5.79 -1.40
CA PRO A 76 -19.17 4.35 -1.48
C PRO A 76 -19.79 3.88 -2.81
N ASP A 77 -20.48 4.77 -3.53
CA ASP A 77 -21.16 4.52 -4.81
C ASP A 77 -20.25 4.81 -6.03
N ILE A 78 -18.95 5.01 -5.83
CA ILE A 78 -18.02 5.29 -6.93
C ILE A 78 -18.03 4.18 -7.97
N THR A 79 -17.97 4.57 -9.25
CA THR A 79 -17.85 3.64 -10.37
C THR A 79 -16.69 4.07 -11.27
N PRO A 80 -16.11 3.17 -12.08
CA PRO A 80 -15.07 3.55 -13.02
C PRO A 80 -15.46 4.70 -13.96
N ALA A 81 -16.76 4.84 -14.28
CA ALA A 81 -17.27 5.93 -15.10
C ALA A 81 -17.26 7.28 -14.36
N SER A 82 -17.62 7.30 -13.07
CA SER A 82 -17.71 8.52 -12.27
C SER A 82 -16.39 8.97 -11.63
N VAL A 83 -15.32 8.17 -11.71
CA VAL A 83 -13.99 8.54 -11.18
C VAL A 83 -13.47 9.85 -11.80
N LYS A 84 -13.78 10.12 -13.08
CA LYS A 84 -13.33 11.33 -13.77
C LYS A 84 -13.94 12.62 -13.18
N ASP A 85 -15.09 12.51 -12.54
CA ASP A 85 -15.82 13.64 -11.95
C ASP A 85 -15.38 13.91 -10.50
N VAL A 86 -14.49 13.07 -9.95
CA VAL A 86 -13.96 13.25 -8.60
C VAL A 86 -12.99 14.43 -8.59
N ALA A 87 -13.43 15.55 -8.01
CA ALA A 87 -12.61 16.74 -7.88
C ALA A 87 -11.40 16.47 -6.95
N VAL A 88 -10.18 16.66 -7.48
CA VAL A 88 -8.97 16.65 -6.66
C VAL A 88 -8.85 17.98 -5.94
N HIS A 89 -9.01 17.95 -4.61
CA HIS A 89 -8.82 19.15 -3.79
C HIS A 89 -7.38 19.67 -3.86
N ALA A 90 -7.21 20.98 -3.79
CA ALA A 90 -5.89 21.64 -3.89
C ALA A 90 -4.86 21.06 -2.89
N LYS A 91 -5.29 20.72 -1.67
CA LYS A 91 -4.47 20.09 -0.64
C LYS A 91 -3.94 18.69 -1.02
N ASP A 92 -4.70 17.94 -1.81
CA ASP A 92 -4.35 16.57 -2.20
C ASP A 92 -3.34 16.60 -3.36
N ARG A 93 -3.37 17.66 -4.19
CA ARG A 93 -2.40 17.86 -5.28
C ARG A 93 -0.96 17.91 -4.79
N GLU A 94 -0.70 18.65 -3.71
CA GLU A 94 0.64 18.73 -3.12
C GLU A 94 1.11 17.38 -2.57
N THR A 95 0.20 16.58 -2.02
CA THR A 95 0.51 15.22 -1.60
C THR A 95 0.86 14.35 -2.80
N TYR A 96 0.08 14.39 -3.88
CA TYR A 96 0.31 13.58 -5.06
C TYR A 96 1.59 13.95 -5.81
N LYS A 97 1.94 15.24 -5.87
CA LYS A 97 3.22 15.70 -6.43
C LYS A 97 4.43 15.12 -5.70
N LYS A 98 4.34 14.96 -4.37
CA LYS A 98 5.42 14.36 -3.56
C LYS A 98 5.56 12.84 -3.75
N LEU A 99 4.62 12.22 -4.45
CA LEU A 99 4.61 10.78 -4.75
C LEU A 99 5.07 10.46 -6.19
N GLN A 100 5.23 11.48 -7.04
CA GLN A 100 5.82 11.36 -8.37
C GLN A 100 7.34 11.54 -8.30
#